data_AF-A0A7Z9Y2Z8-F1
#
_entry.id   AF-A0A7Z9Y2Z8-F1
#
_cell.length_a   1.000
_cell.length_b   1.000
_cell.length_c   1.000
_cell.angle_alpha   90.00
_cell.angle_beta   90.00
_cell.angle_gamma   90.00
#
_symmetry.space_group_name_H-M   'P 1'
#
loop_
_entity.id
_entity.type
_entity.pdbx_description
1 polymer ?
#
loop_
_entity_poly.entity_id
_entity_poly.type
_entity_poly.pdbx_seq_one_letter_code
_entity_poly.pdbx_strand_id
1 'polypeptide(L)'
;MASVAHALAARLSSAAIASSDNMVGLRPYGSHPLLDPHYGSADLWIDHTDMALTRLDKMKHLADWPSGVQSIRVCGANWPGANCGHCEKCVRTMLELLVVGALAINDAFPDDDVSAELVLSAVQIDSTVDAYYQEMLAPLLAMGRSDLAQVIQGKLDQFVERQKRAHSRVKIKQLDEKYLHGNLSRLYRTFKVIG
;
A
#
# COMPACT_ATOMS: atom_id res chain seq x y z
N MET A 1 -11.36 10.08 -13.07
CA MET A 1 -10.26 10.98 -13.48
C MET A 1 -10.45 11.48 -14.91
N ALA A 2 -10.61 10.62 -15.91
CA ALA A 2 -10.78 11.05 -17.31
C ALA A 2 -11.96 12.02 -17.55
N SER A 3 -13.11 11.82 -16.93
CA SER A 3 -14.27 12.73 -17.06
C SER A 3 -13.96 14.17 -16.63
N VAL A 4 -13.14 14.35 -15.59
CA VAL A 4 -12.71 15.68 -15.10
C VAL A 4 -11.76 16.33 -16.11
N ALA A 5 -10.85 15.55 -16.70
CA ALA A 5 -9.96 16.04 -17.75
C ALA A 5 -10.76 16.49 -19.00
N HIS A 6 -11.78 15.72 -19.41
CA HIS A 6 -12.69 16.09 -20.51
C HIS A 6 -13.49 17.36 -20.23
N ALA A 7 -13.92 17.57 -18.98
CA ALA A 7 -14.59 18.82 -18.59
C ALA A 7 -13.70 20.07 -18.76
N LEU A 8 -12.37 19.88 -18.85
CA LEU A 8 -11.38 20.93 -19.04
C LEU A 8 -10.73 20.90 -20.43
N ALA A 9 -11.22 20.07 -21.36
CA ALA A 9 -10.62 19.87 -22.69
C ALA A 9 -10.57 21.15 -23.56
N ALA A 10 -11.38 22.17 -23.25
CA ALA A 10 -11.27 23.49 -23.88
C ALA A 10 -9.99 24.27 -23.52
N ARG A 11 -9.25 23.82 -22.49
CA ARG A 11 -8.04 24.47 -21.96
C ARG A 11 -6.86 23.53 -21.74
N LEU A 12 -7.10 22.22 -21.66
CA LEU A 12 -6.07 21.20 -21.47
C LEU A 12 -6.06 20.26 -22.68
N SER A 13 -4.88 20.01 -23.21
CA SER A 13 -4.66 19.03 -24.29
C SER A 13 -4.07 17.71 -23.79
N SER A 14 -3.65 17.65 -22.53
CA SER A 14 -3.12 16.44 -21.91
C SER A 14 -3.47 16.35 -20.42
N ALA A 15 -3.61 15.11 -19.93
CA ALA A 15 -3.78 14.79 -18.52
C ALA A 15 -3.01 13.52 -18.17
N ALA A 16 -2.37 13.50 -17.01
CA ALA A 16 -1.71 12.32 -16.48
C ALA A 16 -2.55 11.70 -15.36
N ILE A 17 -2.67 10.37 -15.39
CA ILE A 17 -3.19 9.56 -14.29
C ILE A 17 -1.99 8.89 -13.65
N ALA A 18 -1.65 9.30 -12.42
CA ALA A 18 -0.57 8.70 -11.67
C ALA A 18 -0.94 7.27 -11.26
N SER A 19 -0.01 6.33 -11.46
CA SER A 19 -0.21 4.93 -11.07
C SER A 19 -0.31 4.79 -9.55
N SER A 20 -1.23 3.95 -9.09
CA SER A 20 -1.35 3.63 -7.66
C SER A 20 -0.20 2.74 -7.17
N ASP A 21 0.25 1.81 -8.02
CA ASP A 21 1.31 0.84 -7.76
C ASP A 21 2.25 0.75 -8.98
N ASN A 22 3.37 0.05 -8.85
CA ASN A 22 4.21 -0.29 -9.99
C ASN A 22 3.60 -1.43 -10.84
N MET A 23 4.18 -1.69 -12.00
CA MET A 23 3.71 -2.72 -12.94
C MET A 23 3.57 -4.12 -12.31
N VAL A 24 4.43 -4.46 -11.35
CA VAL A 24 4.44 -5.76 -10.66
C VAL A 24 3.32 -5.84 -9.62
N GLY A 25 3.04 -4.74 -8.94
CA GLY A 25 2.04 -4.60 -7.89
C GLY A 25 0.62 -4.35 -8.40
N LEU A 26 0.40 -4.28 -9.72
CA LEU A 26 -0.91 -3.98 -10.29
C LEU A 26 -2.01 -4.90 -9.74
N ARG A 27 -3.14 -4.28 -9.44
CA ARG A 27 -4.37 -4.90 -8.96
C ARG A 27 -5.50 -4.55 -9.92
N PRO A 28 -6.60 -5.32 -9.94
CA PRO A 28 -7.74 -5.07 -10.81
C PRO A 28 -8.56 -3.87 -10.31
N TYR A 29 -7.96 -2.68 -10.38
CA TYR A 29 -8.61 -1.41 -10.13
C TYR A 29 -9.30 -0.91 -11.41
N GLY A 30 -10.20 0.06 -11.26
CA GLY A 30 -10.86 0.72 -12.40
C GLY A 30 -9.95 1.63 -13.23
N SER A 31 -8.67 1.72 -12.87
CA SER A 31 -7.61 2.43 -13.60
C SER A 31 -6.49 1.43 -13.89
N HIS A 32 -5.99 1.42 -15.13
CA HIS A 32 -4.98 0.48 -15.58
C HIS A 32 -4.13 1.08 -16.71
N PRO A 33 -2.80 0.83 -16.77
CA PRO A 33 -1.94 1.35 -17.82
C PRO A 33 -2.40 1.09 -19.25
N LEU A 34 -3.00 -0.09 -19.49
CA LEU A 34 -3.53 -0.49 -20.80
C LEU A 34 -4.96 0.01 -21.07
N LEU A 35 -5.63 0.65 -20.11
CA LEU A 35 -7.01 1.13 -20.25
C LEU A 35 -7.06 2.67 -20.24
N ASP A 36 -6.32 3.29 -19.33
CA ASP A 36 -6.37 4.71 -19.08
C ASP A 36 -6.08 5.57 -20.32
N PRO A 37 -5.11 5.22 -21.20
CA PRO A 37 -4.88 5.98 -22.44
C PRO A 37 -6.06 5.95 -23.41
N HIS A 38 -6.90 4.90 -23.38
CA HIS A 38 -8.09 4.80 -24.22
C HIS A 38 -9.24 5.69 -23.74
N TYR A 39 -9.10 6.35 -22.59
CA TYR A 39 -10.06 7.36 -22.15
C TYR A 39 -9.78 8.76 -22.74
N GLY A 40 -8.75 8.92 -23.57
CA GLY A 40 -8.48 10.15 -24.31
C GLY A 40 -9.44 10.40 -25.49
N SER A 41 -9.27 11.54 -26.15
CA SER A 41 -9.94 11.91 -27.40
C SER A 41 -8.95 12.56 -28.37
N ALA A 42 -9.41 13.00 -29.54
CA ALA A 42 -8.58 13.70 -30.51
C ALA A 42 -7.96 15.00 -29.94
N ASP A 43 -8.68 15.68 -29.04
CA ASP A 43 -8.28 16.98 -28.48
C ASP A 43 -7.70 16.87 -27.06
N LEU A 44 -7.73 15.67 -26.45
CA LEU A 44 -7.24 15.43 -25.09
C LEU A 44 -6.50 14.08 -24.98
N TRP A 45 -5.20 14.14 -24.76
CA TRP A 45 -4.38 12.97 -24.46
C TRP A 45 -4.48 12.58 -22.99
N ILE A 46 -4.64 11.29 -22.70
CA ILE A 46 -4.56 10.75 -21.34
C ILE A 46 -3.38 9.79 -21.28
N ASP A 47 -2.48 9.99 -20.31
CA ASP A 47 -1.34 9.12 -20.06
C ASP A 47 -1.42 8.48 -18.67
N HIS A 48 -0.97 7.23 -18.55
CA HIS A 48 -0.83 6.55 -17.27
C HIS A 48 0.65 6.56 -16.87
N THR A 49 0.97 7.24 -15.78
CA THR A 49 2.34 7.61 -15.44
C THR A 49 2.87 6.85 -14.22
N ASP A 50 4.18 6.86 -14.04
CA ASP A 50 4.89 6.37 -12.84
C ASP A 50 4.80 4.85 -12.57
N MET A 51 4.33 4.05 -13.53
CA MET A 51 4.16 2.60 -13.37
C MET A 51 5.50 1.83 -13.20
N ALA A 52 6.62 2.47 -13.57
CA ALA A 52 7.95 1.91 -13.38
C ALA A 52 8.50 2.16 -11.96
N LEU A 53 7.89 3.08 -11.21
CA LEU A 53 8.38 3.53 -9.91
C LEU A 53 7.69 2.76 -8.80
N THR A 54 8.47 2.25 -7.84
CA THR A 54 7.90 1.72 -6.62
C THR A 54 7.25 2.82 -5.79
N ARG A 55 6.56 2.42 -4.72
CA ARG A 55 5.98 3.38 -3.79
C ARG A 55 7.07 4.24 -3.12
N LEU A 56 8.17 3.62 -2.71
CA LEU A 56 9.29 4.35 -2.12
C LEU A 56 9.98 5.27 -3.13
N ASP A 57 10.10 4.87 -4.40
CA ASP A 57 10.65 5.75 -5.45
C ASP A 57 9.77 6.99 -5.69
N LYS A 58 8.45 6.83 -5.69
CA LYS A 58 7.51 7.97 -5.75
C LYS A 58 7.68 8.91 -4.55
N MET A 59 7.95 8.36 -3.37
CA MET A 59 8.22 9.19 -2.18
C MET A 59 9.52 9.99 -2.32
N LYS A 60 10.58 9.42 -2.92
CA LYS A 60 11.82 10.17 -3.20
C LYS A 60 11.55 11.38 -4.09
N HIS A 61 10.80 11.19 -5.17
CA HIS A 61 10.40 12.30 -6.05
C HIS A 61 9.54 13.35 -5.33
N LEU A 62 8.65 12.92 -4.43
CA LEU A 62 7.86 13.85 -3.63
C LEU A 62 8.72 14.65 -2.65
N ALA A 63 9.73 14.03 -2.03
CA ALA A 63 10.66 14.69 -1.12
C ALA A 63 11.46 15.81 -1.83
N ASP A 64 11.74 15.64 -3.13
CA ASP A 64 12.38 16.67 -3.96
C ASP A 64 11.44 17.83 -4.33
N TRP A 65 10.16 17.78 -3.94
CA TRP A 65 9.17 18.83 -4.18
C TRP A 65 8.67 19.44 -2.85
N PRO A 66 9.33 20.51 -2.34
CA PRO A 66 9.05 21.04 -1.01
C PRO A 66 7.59 21.40 -0.76
N SER A 67 6.92 22.11 -1.67
CA SER A 67 5.50 22.45 -1.48
C SER A 67 4.59 21.21 -1.54
N GLY A 68 4.97 20.20 -2.33
CA GLY A 68 4.22 18.95 -2.46
C GLY A 68 4.29 18.12 -1.20
N VAL A 69 5.49 17.89 -0.68
CA VAL A 69 5.70 17.09 0.53
C VAL A 69 4.99 17.71 1.74
N GLN A 70 4.99 19.05 1.86
CA GLN A 70 4.30 19.77 2.94
C GLN A 70 2.77 19.73 2.84
N SER A 71 2.24 19.44 1.65
CA SER A 71 0.80 19.44 1.39
C SER A 71 0.18 18.05 1.35
N ILE A 72 0.96 17.00 1.64
CA ILE A 72 0.50 15.63 1.48
C ILE A 72 -0.65 15.29 2.45
N ARG A 73 -1.73 14.71 1.91
CA ARG A 73 -2.89 14.22 2.67
C ARG A 73 -3.12 12.76 2.35
N VAL A 74 -2.87 11.88 3.33
CA VAL A 74 -3.00 10.42 3.17
C VAL A 74 -4.04 9.82 4.10
N CYS A 75 -4.41 10.54 5.17
CA CYS A 75 -5.33 10.05 6.17
C CYS A 75 -6.75 9.95 5.61
N GLY A 76 -7.26 8.72 5.53
CA GLY A 76 -8.66 8.48 5.16
C GLY A 76 -9.64 8.74 6.31
N ALA A 77 -9.21 8.50 7.56
CA ALA A 77 -10.10 8.58 8.72
C ALA A 77 -10.45 10.03 9.13
N ASN A 78 -9.61 10.99 8.75
CA ASN A 78 -9.77 12.39 9.13
C ASN A 78 -10.05 13.30 7.93
N TRP A 79 -10.50 12.77 6.78
CA TRP A 79 -10.74 13.57 5.58
C TRP A 79 -11.89 14.59 5.77
N PRO A 80 -11.76 15.88 5.34
CA PRO A 80 -10.63 16.52 4.63
C PRO A 80 -9.61 17.21 5.55
N GLY A 81 -9.60 16.89 6.84
CA GLY A 81 -8.66 17.40 7.84
C GLY A 81 -7.22 16.87 7.71
N ALA A 82 -6.44 17.09 8.77
CA ALA A 82 -5.01 16.80 8.79
C ALA A 82 -4.67 15.30 8.91
N ASN A 83 -3.42 14.93 8.61
CA ASN A 83 -2.95 13.57 8.85
C ASN A 83 -2.97 13.27 10.35
N CYS A 84 -3.51 12.12 10.75
CA CYS A 84 -3.69 11.81 12.17
C CYS A 84 -2.42 11.24 12.85
N GLY A 85 -1.39 10.89 12.09
CA GLY A 85 -0.14 10.30 12.61
C GLY A 85 -0.25 8.83 13.05
N HIS A 86 -1.43 8.34 13.42
CA HIS A 86 -1.57 7.03 14.09
C HIS A 86 -2.33 5.95 13.31
N CYS A 87 -2.89 6.24 12.13
CA CYS A 87 -3.50 5.20 11.29
C CYS A 87 -2.45 4.54 10.38
N GLU A 88 -2.71 3.31 9.91
CA GLU A 88 -1.77 2.56 9.06
C GLU A 88 -1.23 3.39 7.88
N LYS A 89 -2.11 4.12 7.17
CA LYS A 89 -1.69 4.98 6.05
C LYS A 89 -0.77 6.11 6.48
N CYS A 90 -1.04 6.74 7.62
CA CYS A 90 -0.17 7.80 8.14
C CYS A 90 1.19 7.22 8.55
N VAL A 91 1.20 6.15 9.34
CA VAL A 91 2.44 5.52 9.83
C VAL A 91 3.29 5.00 8.67
N ARG A 92 2.67 4.35 7.66
CA ARG A 92 3.39 3.92 6.45
C ARG A 92 4.05 5.10 5.73
N THR A 93 3.30 6.18 5.52
CA THR A 93 3.84 7.36 4.84
C THR A 93 4.91 8.08 5.66
N MET A 94 4.77 8.14 6.99
CA MET A 94 5.82 8.66 7.86
C MET A 94 7.08 7.79 7.80
N LEU A 95 6.96 6.46 7.78
CA LEU A 95 8.11 5.56 7.57
C LEU A 95 8.79 5.80 6.21
N GLU A 96 8.02 5.96 5.14
CA GLU A 96 8.54 6.29 3.80
C GLU A 96 9.28 7.64 3.82
N LEU A 97 8.69 8.67 4.44
CA LEU A 97 9.29 10.00 4.61
C LEU A 97 10.55 9.97 5.47
N LEU A 98 10.57 9.16 6.52
CA LEU A 98 11.74 8.96 7.39
C LEU A 98 12.89 8.36 6.58
N VAL A 99 12.60 7.32 5.81
CA VAL A 99 13.59 6.64 4.95
C VAL A 99 14.19 7.57 3.91
N VAL A 100 13.39 8.47 3.31
CA VAL A 100 13.90 9.46 2.34
C VAL A 100 14.44 10.73 2.99
N GLY A 101 14.51 10.80 4.32
CA GLY A 101 15.07 11.93 5.06
C GLY A 101 14.21 13.20 5.07
N ALA A 102 12.92 13.08 4.75
CA ALA A 102 11.99 14.20 4.63
C ALA A 102 11.03 14.35 5.82
N LEU A 103 10.90 13.35 6.71
CA LEU A 103 9.93 13.41 7.82
C LEU A 103 10.22 14.56 8.79
N ALA A 104 11.48 14.74 9.19
CA ALA A 104 11.87 15.74 10.19
C ALA A 104 11.62 17.20 9.77
N ILE A 105 11.46 17.44 8.46
CA ILE A 105 11.20 18.76 7.91
C ILE A 105 9.75 18.90 7.42
N ASN A 106 8.86 17.95 7.73
CA ASN A 106 7.52 17.88 7.19
C ASN A 106 6.45 18.29 8.22
N ASP A 107 5.70 19.36 7.92
CA ASP A 107 4.62 19.88 8.75
C ASP A 107 3.25 19.24 8.44
N ALA A 108 3.18 18.31 7.48
CA ALA A 108 1.94 17.63 7.11
C ALA A 108 1.54 16.54 8.13
N PHE A 109 2.47 16.10 8.97
CA PHE A 109 2.27 15.10 10.03
C PHE A 109 2.48 15.72 11.42
N PRO A 110 1.84 15.16 12.47
CA PRO A 110 1.94 15.71 13.82
C PRO A 110 3.29 15.42 14.50
N ASP A 111 4.00 14.38 14.06
CA ASP A 111 5.25 13.91 14.65
C ASP A 111 6.35 13.87 13.58
N ASP A 112 7.60 14.11 14.00
CA ASP A 112 8.80 14.15 13.17
C ASP A 112 9.62 12.84 13.20
N ASP A 113 9.15 11.84 13.96
CA ASP A 113 9.72 10.50 14.06
C ASP A 113 8.61 9.42 14.18
N VAL A 114 8.99 8.16 13.98
CA VAL A 114 8.13 6.98 14.11
C VAL A 114 8.71 6.05 15.18
N SER A 115 7.93 5.64 16.18
CA SER A 115 8.37 4.65 17.17
C SER A 115 8.03 3.21 16.78
N ALA A 116 8.77 2.25 17.32
CA ALA A 116 8.52 0.82 17.14
C ALA A 116 7.13 0.41 17.66
N GLU A 117 6.67 1.01 18.76
CA GLU A 117 5.34 0.79 19.34
C GLU A 117 4.22 1.29 18.43
N LEU A 118 4.44 2.44 17.77
CA LEU A 118 3.50 2.99 16.82
C LEU A 118 3.37 2.08 15.60
N VAL A 119 4.49 1.58 15.07
CA VAL A 119 4.46 0.58 13.99
C VAL A 119 3.75 -0.69 14.45
N LEU A 120 4.08 -1.19 15.65
CA LEU A 120 3.49 -2.41 16.18
C LEU A 120 1.96 -2.33 16.30
N SER A 121 1.44 -1.19 16.75
CA SER A 121 0.01 -0.96 16.98
C SER A 121 -0.76 -0.64 15.70
N ALA A 122 -0.24 0.24 14.85
CA ALA A 122 -0.97 0.77 13.69
C ALA A 122 -0.87 -0.10 12.44
N VAL A 123 0.25 -0.80 12.24
CA VAL A 123 0.54 -1.48 10.96
C VAL A 123 -0.03 -2.89 10.94
N GLN A 124 -0.86 -3.17 9.93
CA GLN A 124 -1.31 -4.51 9.58
C GLN A 124 -0.91 -4.82 8.15
N ILE A 125 -0.08 -5.84 7.97
CA ILE A 125 0.43 -6.23 6.65
C ILE A 125 -0.47 -7.30 6.04
N ASP A 126 -0.97 -7.00 4.84
CA ASP A 126 -1.68 -7.90 3.95
C ASP A 126 -1.02 -7.91 2.55
N SER A 127 -1.61 -8.65 1.61
CA SER A 127 -1.09 -8.80 0.24
C SER A 127 -1.18 -7.55 -0.63
N THR A 128 -1.75 -6.47 -0.13
CA THR A 128 -1.85 -5.20 -0.86
C THR A 128 -0.76 -4.21 -0.47
N VAL A 129 -0.11 -4.40 0.68
CA VAL A 129 0.86 -3.45 1.24
C VAL A 129 2.20 -4.09 1.61
N ASP A 130 2.32 -5.41 1.55
CA ASP A 130 3.54 -6.14 1.93
C ASP A 130 4.79 -5.67 1.19
N ALA A 131 4.68 -5.46 -0.13
CA ALA A 131 5.77 -4.90 -0.94
C ALA A 131 6.25 -3.53 -0.42
N TYR A 132 5.33 -2.66 0.00
CA TYR A 132 5.67 -1.32 0.48
C TYR A 132 6.52 -1.37 1.75
N TYR A 133 6.22 -2.32 2.65
CA TYR A 133 6.99 -2.53 3.87
C TYR A 133 8.33 -3.24 3.62
N GLN A 134 8.39 -4.16 2.65
CA GLN A 134 9.64 -4.81 2.26
C GLN A 134 10.67 -3.80 1.73
N GLU A 135 10.24 -2.84 0.91
CA GLU A 135 11.10 -1.80 0.34
C GLU A 135 11.79 -0.94 1.42
N MET A 136 11.20 -0.80 2.60
CA MET A 136 11.74 0.03 3.68
C MET A 136 12.77 -0.70 4.56
N LEU A 137 12.85 -2.03 4.52
CA LEU A 137 13.73 -2.79 5.43
C LEU A 137 15.21 -2.44 5.26
N ALA A 138 15.73 -2.51 4.03
CA ALA A 138 17.15 -2.24 3.78
C ALA A 138 17.53 -0.77 4.08
N PRO A 139 16.75 0.24 3.66
CA PRO A 139 17.01 1.63 4.04
C PRO A 139 16.96 1.89 5.55
N LEU A 140 15.97 1.32 6.26
CA LEU A 140 15.85 1.46 7.72
C LEU A 140 17.08 0.88 8.44
N LEU A 141 17.57 -0.28 8.01
CA LEU A 141 18.80 -0.87 8.54
C LEU A 141 20.02 0.02 8.25
N ALA A 142 20.13 0.54 7.02
CA ALA A 142 21.25 1.38 6.60
C ALA A 142 21.35 2.70 7.41
N MET A 143 20.21 3.25 7.82
CA MET A 143 20.16 4.46 8.68
C MET A 143 20.21 4.16 10.19
N GLY A 144 20.38 2.89 10.59
CA GLY A 144 20.49 2.50 12.00
C GLY A 144 19.16 2.30 12.72
N ARG A 145 18.01 2.39 12.04
CA ARG A 145 16.66 2.14 12.58
C ARG A 145 16.32 0.66 12.63
N SER A 146 17.18 -0.10 13.31
CA SER A 146 17.01 -1.55 13.51
C SER A 146 15.77 -1.88 14.36
N ASP A 147 15.37 -0.96 15.24
CA ASP A 147 14.13 -1.03 16.02
C ASP A 147 12.89 -1.16 15.12
N LEU A 148 12.80 -0.31 14.10
CA LEU A 148 11.69 -0.32 13.14
C LEU A 148 11.78 -1.52 12.19
N ALA A 149 12.98 -1.79 11.65
CA ALA A 149 13.19 -2.88 10.73
C ALA A 149 12.82 -4.25 11.34
N GLN A 150 13.14 -4.48 12.61
CA GLN A 150 12.79 -5.72 13.32
C GLN A 150 11.27 -5.89 13.49
N VAL A 151 10.56 -4.82 13.86
CA VAL A 151 9.09 -4.88 14.00
C VAL A 151 8.42 -5.15 12.64
N ILE A 152 8.88 -4.47 11.59
CA ILE A 152 8.36 -4.65 10.23
C ILE A 152 8.63 -6.08 9.74
N GLN A 153 9.87 -6.57 9.91
CA GLN A 153 10.23 -7.95 9.54
C GLN A 153 9.36 -8.97 10.28
N GLY A 154 9.17 -8.81 11.60
CA GLY A 154 8.31 -9.69 12.38
C GLY A 154 6.86 -9.71 11.87
N LYS A 155 6.31 -8.57 11.44
CA LYS A 155 4.98 -8.50 10.82
C LYS A 155 4.93 -9.15 9.45
N LEU A 156 5.97 -9.00 8.63
CA LEU A 156 6.10 -9.67 7.33
C LEU A 156 6.17 -11.19 7.48
N ASP A 157 6.97 -11.69 8.43
CA ASP A 157 7.08 -13.13 8.71
C ASP A 157 5.74 -13.71 9.17
N GLN A 158 5.03 -13.01 10.05
CA GLN A 158 3.68 -13.39 10.46
C GLN A 158 2.71 -13.44 9.27
N PHE A 159 2.79 -12.47 8.36
CA PHE A 159 1.98 -12.45 7.15
C PHE A 159 2.28 -13.65 6.24
N VAL A 160 3.55 -13.97 6.00
CA VAL A 160 3.97 -15.13 5.22
C VAL A 160 3.48 -16.44 5.85
N GLU A 161 3.61 -16.59 7.16
CA GLU A 161 3.11 -17.78 7.87
C GLU A 161 1.59 -17.90 7.81
N ARG A 162 0.85 -16.78 7.90
CA ARG A 162 -0.61 -16.76 7.69
C ARG A 162 -0.97 -17.23 6.28
N GLN A 163 -0.24 -16.78 5.25
CA GLN A 163 -0.47 -17.23 3.88
C GLN A 163 -0.19 -18.72 3.68
N LYS A 164 0.94 -19.23 4.19
CA LYS A 164 1.26 -20.67 4.11
C LYS A 164 0.18 -21.52 4.76
N ARG A 165 -0.31 -21.12 5.94
CA ARG A 165 -1.41 -21.79 6.64
C ARG A 165 -2.70 -21.74 5.82
N ALA A 166 -3.05 -20.57 5.25
CA ALA A 166 -4.22 -20.44 4.41
C ALA A 166 -4.15 -21.36 3.18
N HIS A 167 -3.02 -21.40 2.48
CA HIS A 167 -2.78 -22.27 1.33
C HIS A 167 -2.90 -23.75 1.69
N SER A 168 -2.29 -24.16 2.80
CA SER A 168 -2.40 -25.54 3.31
C SER A 168 -3.85 -25.91 3.63
N ARG A 169 -4.64 -24.99 4.21
CA ARG A 169 -6.07 -25.22 4.46
C ARG A 169 -6.86 -25.39 3.17
N VAL A 170 -6.57 -24.60 2.14
CA VAL A 170 -7.20 -24.75 0.82
C VAL A 170 -6.85 -26.11 0.22
N LYS A 171 -5.59 -26.53 0.26
CA LYS A 171 -5.16 -27.85 -0.20
C LYS A 171 -5.86 -28.99 0.55
N ILE A 172 -5.91 -28.92 1.88
CA ILE A 172 -6.60 -29.93 2.70
C ILE A 172 -8.08 -30.00 2.33
N LYS A 173 -8.74 -28.85 2.14
CA LYS A 173 -10.14 -28.80 1.72
C LYS A 173 -10.35 -29.45 0.34
N GLN A 174 -9.47 -29.16 -0.62
CA GLN A 174 -9.52 -29.77 -1.96
C GLN A 174 -9.32 -31.29 -1.91
N LEU A 175 -8.42 -31.79 -1.05
CA LEU A 175 -8.22 -33.22 -0.85
C LEU A 175 -9.44 -33.88 -0.18
N ASP A 176 -10.02 -33.24 0.84
CA ASP A 176 -11.23 -33.70 1.50
C ASP A 176 -12.42 -33.76 0.53
N GLU A 177 -12.62 -32.75 -0.31
CA GLU A 177 -13.64 -32.75 -1.36
C GLU A 177 -13.41 -33.87 -2.39
N LYS A 178 -12.16 -34.09 -2.82
CA LYS A 178 -11.81 -35.07 -3.85
C LYS A 178 -11.86 -36.52 -3.38
N TYR A 179 -11.37 -36.81 -2.17
CA TYR A 179 -11.14 -38.17 -1.70
C TYR A 179 -12.05 -38.59 -0.54
N LEU A 180 -12.54 -37.64 0.24
CA LEU A 180 -13.34 -37.89 1.45
C LEU A 180 -14.75 -37.31 1.37
N HIS A 181 -15.14 -36.80 0.19
CA HIS A 181 -16.45 -36.22 -0.10
C HIS A 181 -16.89 -35.15 0.92
N GLY A 182 -15.94 -34.37 1.44
CA GLY A 182 -16.19 -33.28 2.38
C GLY A 182 -16.53 -33.73 3.81
N ASN A 183 -16.28 -34.99 4.16
CA ASN A 183 -16.58 -35.52 5.50
C ASN A 183 -15.66 -34.94 6.56
N LEU A 184 -14.40 -34.65 6.23
CA LEU A 184 -13.40 -34.14 7.19
C LEU A 184 -13.71 -32.67 7.55
N SER A 185 -14.14 -31.87 6.58
CA SER A 185 -14.62 -30.50 6.78
C SER A 185 -15.92 -30.46 7.59
N ARG A 186 -16.84 -31.40 7.38
CA ARG A 186 -18.07 -31.54 8.19
C ARG A 186 -17.74 -31.87 9.63
N LEU A 187 -16.87 -32.86 9.86
CA LEU A 187 -16.43 -33.25 11.20
C LEU A 187 -15.78 -32.08 11.94
N TYR A 188 -14.86 -31.36 11.29
CA TYR A 188 -14.20 -30.18 11.86
C TYR A 188 -15.21 -29.08 12.26
N ARG A 189 -16.25 -28.85 11.46
CA ARG A 189 -17.32 -27.89 11.80
C ARG A 189 -18.12 -28.35 13.02
N THR A 190 -18.46 -29.62 13.12
CA THR A 190 -19.19 -30.19 14.27
C THR A 190 -18.39 -30.01 15.56
N PHE A 191 -17.08 -30.30 15.54
CA PHE A 191 -16.21 -30.11 16.71
C PHE A 191 -16.03 -28.64 17.11
N LYS A 192 -15.96 -27.71 16.14
CA LYS A 192 -15.82 -26.28 16.42
C LYS A 192 -17.09 -25.63 17.01
N VAL A 193 -18.26 -26.26 16.87
CA VAL A 193 -19.53 -25.77 17.43
C VAL A 193 -19.76 -26.28 18.86
N ILE A 194 -19.08 -27.36 19.25
CA ILE A 194 -19.28 -28.04 20.54
C ILE A 194 -18.23 -27.61 21.59
N GLY A 195 -17.10 -27.02 21.18
CA GLY A 195 -16.06 -26.49 22.07
C GLY A 195 -15.87 -24.99 21.89
#